data_AF-A0A269VMX3-F1
#
_entry.id   AF-A0A269VMX3-F1
#
_cell.length_a   1.000
_cell.length_b   1.000
_cell.length_c   1.000
_cell.angle_alpha   90.00
_cell.angle_beta   90.00
_cell.angle_gamma   90.00
#
_symmetry.space_group_name_H-M   'P 1'
#
loop_
_entity.id
_entity.type
_entity.pdbx_description
1 polymer ?
#
loop_
_entity_poly.entity_id
_entity_poly.type
_entity_poly.pdbx_seq_one_letter_code
_entity_poly.pdbx_strand_id
1 'polypeptide(L)'
;MKYVNGNVIFPESLLKEIQQYIQGEFVYIPQPGSRKRWGEKSGLREQLDRRNNEIRELYMKGESIERLTKLYHLSHETIRKIVYSKKC
;
A
#
# COMPACT_ATOMS: atom_id res chain seq x y z
N MET A 1 5.10 12.04 -3.86
CA MET A 1 6.54 12.19 -4.16
C MET A 1 6.76 13.65 -4.52
N LYS A 2 7.82 14.29 -4.00
CA LYS A 2 8.12 15.68 -4.37
C LYS A 2 8.88 15.66 -5.69
N TYR A 3 8.53 16.55 -6.61
CA TYR A 3 9.34 16.78 -7.81
C TYR A 3 10.75 17.20 -7.39
N VAL A 4 11.74 16.59 -8.02
CA VAL A 4 13.12 17.04 -7.88
C VAL A 4 13.77 17.10 -9.25
N ASN A 5 14.48 18.20 -9.51
CA ASN A 5 15.15 18.43 -10.77
C ASN A 5 16.42 17.56 -10.86
N GLY A 6 16.53 16.74 -11.90
CA GLY A 6 17.67 15.86 -12.14
C GLY A 6 19.01 16.60 -12.22
N ASN A 7 19.02 17.84 -12.73
CA ASN A 7 20.22 18.69 -12.80
C ASN A 7 20.78 19.07 -11.43
N VAL A 8 19.97 18.95 -10.37
CA VAL A 8 20.38 19.26 -8.99
C VAL A 8 20.83 18.00 -8.25
N ILE A 9 20.35 16.82 -8.66
CA ILE A 9 20.64 15.54 -7.96
C ILE A 9 21.82 14.82 -8.59
N PHE A 10 21.86 14.73 -9.92
CA PHE A 10 22.78 13.83 -10.61
C PHE A 10 24.06 14.55 -11.06
N PRO A 11 25.22 13.88 -11.01
CA PRO A 11 26.43 14.37 -11.66
C PRO A 11 26.23 14.57 -13.16
N GLU A 12 26.92 15.55 -13.74
CA GLU A 12 26.80 15.89 -15.17
C GLU A 12 27.10 14.68 -16.09
N SER A 13 28.09 13.86 -15.74
CA SER A 13 28.44 12.65 -16.50
C SER A 13 27.29 11.65 -16.56
N LEU A 14 26.58 11.46 -15.45
CA LEU A 14 25.43 10.55 -15.37
C LEU A 14 24.22 11.13 -16.12
N LEU A 15 23.99 12.44 -16.05
CA LEU A 15 22.92 13.09 -16.80
C LEU A 15 23.12 12.93 -18.31
N LYS A 16 24.35 13.16 -18.79
CA LYS A 16 24.71 12.94 -20.20
C LYS A 16 24.43 11.51 -20.64
N GLU A 17 24.75 10.53 -19.80
CA GLU A 17 24.47 9.13 -20.09
C GLU A 17 22.97 8.83 -20.15
N ILE A 18 22.18 9.26 -19.15
CA ILE A 18 20.72 9.08 -19.13
C ILE A 18 20.08 9.73 -20.37
N GLN A 19 20.55 10.91 -20.76
CA GLN A 19 20.07 11.65 -21.93
C GLN A 19 20.32 10.93 -23.26
N GLN A 20 21.24 9.97 -23.33
CA GLN A 20 21.38 9.11 -24.52
C GLN A 20 20.18 8.17 -24.71
N TYR A 21 19.48 7.84 -23.61
CA TYR A 21 18.33 6.93 -23.62
C TYR A 21 16.99 7.67 -23.59
N ILE A 22 16.88 8.77 -22.84
CA ILE A 22 15.63 9.50 -22.66
C ILE A 22 15.85 10.97 -22.27
N GLN A 23 15.06 11.88 -22.86
CA GLN A 23 15.18 13.33 -22.64
C GLN A 23 13.79 13.95 -22.49
N GLY A 24 13.65 14.93 -21.59
CA GLY A 24 12.40 15.70 -21.42
C GLY A 24 11.26 14.98 -20.70
N GLU A 25 11.46 13.72 -20.29
CA GLU A 25 10.43 12.86 -19.71
C GLU A 25 10.64 12.58 -18.22
N PHE A 26 9.57 12.15 -17.54
CA PHE A 26 9.63 11.69 -16.16
C PHE A 26 10.03 10.22 -16.07
N VAL A 27 11.20 9.97 -15.47
CA VAL A 27 11.71 8.60 -15.22
C VAL A 27 11.53 8.24 -13.76
N TYR A 28 10.86 7.11 -13.50
CA TYR A 28 10.78 6.53 -12.16
C TYR A 28 12.05 5.74 -11.84
N ILE A 29 12.73 6.12 -10.75
CA ILE A 29 13.86 5.35 -10.21
C ILE A 29 13.34 4.50 -9.06
N PRO A 30 13.36 3.15 -9.17
CA PRO A 30 12.92 2.28 -8.10
C PRO A 30 13.82 2.43 -6.87
N GLN A 31 13.25 2.36 -5.67
CA GLN A 31 14.05 2.29 -4.45
C GLN A 31 14.87 0.99 -4.43
N PRO A 32 16.14 1.03 -4.00
CA PRO A 32 16.91 -0.19 -3.78
C PRO A 32 16.31 -1.01 -2.62
N GLY A 33 16.20 -2.33 -2.80
CA GLY A 33 15.66 -3.26 -1.80
C GLY A 33 14.23 -3.76 -2.08
N SER A 34 13.64 -4.50 -1.13
CA SER A 34 12.26 -4.95 -1.23
C SER A 34 11.30 -3.75 -1.19
N ARG A 35 10.32 -3.72 -2.10
CA ARG A 35 9.25 -2.72 -2.04
C ARG A 35 8.60 -2.80 -0.65
N LYS A 36 8.63 -1.70 0.10
CA LYS A 36 7.78 -1.55 1.29
C LYS A 36 6.34 -1.82 0.87
N ARG A 37 5.63 -2.67 1.61
CA ARG A 37 4.24 -2.98 1.28
C ARG A 37 3.42 -1.70 1.42
N TRP A 38 2.41 -1.56 0.57
CA TRP A 38 1.52 -0.41 0.58
C TRP A 38 0.95 -0.17 1.98
N GLY A 39 1.10 1.06 2.49
CA GLY A 39 0.61 1.47 3.82
C GLY A 39 1.58 1.31 5.00
N GLU A 40 2.79 0.80 4.80
CA GLU A 40 3.79 0.66 5.88
C GLU A 40 4.37 2.01 6.34
N LYS A 41 4.52 3.00 5.44
CA LYS A 41 5.06 4.32 5.81
C LYS A 41 4.08 5.21 6.58
N SER A 42 2.78 4.98 6.45
CA SER A 42 1.74 5.84 7.04
C SER A 42 1.07 5.24 8.29
N GLY A 43 1.46 4.03 8.72
CA GLY A 43 0.80 3.31 9.82
C GLY A 43 -0.60 2.77 9.48
N LEU A 44 -1.14 3.15 8.30
CA LEU A 44 -2.47 2.73 7.85
C LEU A 44 -2.58 1.21 7.72
N ARG A 45 -1.49 0.54 7.35
CA ARG A 45 -1.47 -0.92 7.24
C ARG A 45 -1.73 -1.59 8.59
N GLU A 46 -1.11 -1.10 9.66
CA GLU A 46 -1.27 -1.63 11.01
C GLU A 46 -2.70 -1.40 11.52
N GLN A 47 -3.29 -0.24 11.27
CA GLN A 47 -4.68 0.06 11.63
C GLN A 47 -5.67 -0.88 10.93
N LEU A 48 -5.46 -1.12 9.62
CA LEU A 48 -6.29 -2.06 8.85
C LEU A 48 -6.13 -3.50 9.35
N ASP A 49 -4.90 -3.92 9.67
CA ASP A 49 -4.65 -5.27 10.18
C ASP A 49 -5.26 -5.48 11.57
N ARG A 50 -5.21 -4.46 12.45
CA ARG A 50 -5.88 -4.47 13.76
C ARG A 50 -7.39 -4.63 13.62
N ARG A 51 -8.02 -3.76 12.82
CA ARG A 51 -9.46 -3.83 12.53
C ARG A 51 -9.85 -5.19 11.93
N ASN A 52 -9.06 -5.69 10.97
CA ASN A 52 -9.35 -6.97 10.33
C ASN A 52 -9.21 -8.16 11.29
N ASN A 53 -8.33 -8.09 12.30
CA ASN A 53 -8.25 -9.11 13.34
C ASN A 53 -9.49 -9.05 14.26
N GLU A 54 -9.92 -7.86 14.67
CA GLU A 54 -11.13 -7.66 15.48
C GLU A 54 -12.39 -8.20 14.77
N ILE A 55 -12.54 -7.91 13.47
CA ILE A 55 -13.63 -8.45 12.64
C ILE A 55 -13.62 -10.00 12.66
N ARG A 56 -12.45 -10.62 12.56
CA ARG A 56 -12.32 -12.09 12.60
C ARG A 56 -12.68 -12.64 13.98
N GLU A 57 -12.24 -12.00 15.04
CA GLU A 57 -12.55 -12.42 16.42
C GLU A 57 -14.05 -12.36 16.70
N LEU A 58 -14.73 -11.28 16.31
CA LEU A 58 -16.18 -11.15 16.46
C LEU A 58 -16.92 -12.20 15.63
N TYR A 59 -16.46 -12.45 14.40
CA TYR A 59 -17.03 -13.52 13.56
C TYR A 59 -16.87 -14.90 14.21
N MET A 60 -15.69 -15.21 14.76
CA MET A 60 -15.45 -16.47 15.50
C MET A 60 -16.31 -16.59 16.77
N LYS A 61 -16.72 -15.47 17.37
CA LYS A 61 -17.66 -15.42 18.51
C LYS A 61 -19.12 -15.58 18.09
N GLY A 62 -19.41 -15.74 16.79
CA GLY A 62 -20.74 -15.99 16.26
C GLY A 62 -21.45 -14.77 15.68
N GLU A 63 -20.78 -13.62 15.55
CA GLU A 63 -21.40 -12.44 14.92
C GLU A 63 -21.64 -12.66 13.41
N SER A 64 -22.81 -12.26 12.93
CA SER A 64 -23.17 -12.45 11.53
C SER A 64 -22.47 -11.45 10.60
N ILE A 65 -22.32 -11.84 9.33
CA ILE A 65 -21.77 -10.95 8.30
C ILE A 65 -22.62 -9.69 8.15
N GLU A 66 -23.97 -9.75 8.27
CA GLU A 66 -24.81 -8.54 8.27
C GLU A 66 -24.41 -7.58 9.39
N ARG A 67 -24.21 -8.09 10.63
CA ARG A 67 -23.90 -7.22 11.76
C ARG A 67 -22.53 -6.60 11.62
N LEU A 68 -21.53 -7.36 11.18
CA LEU A 68 -20.18 -6.86 10.93
C LEU A 68 -20.14 -5.80 9.83
N THR A 69 -20.91 -6.01 8.75
CA THR A 69 -21.09 -5.03 7.66
C THR A 69 -21.59 -3.69 8.21
N LYS A 70 -22.59 -3.71 9.09
CA LYS A 70 -23.14 -2.51 9.73
C LYS A 70 -22.17 -1.88 10.73
N LEU A 71 -21.54 -2.68 11.60
CA LEU A 71 -20.65 -2.22 12.67
C LEU A 71 -19.40 -1.51 12.13
N TYR A 72 -18.84 -2.01 11.03
CA TYR A 72 -17.61 -1.49 10.44
C TYR A 72 -17.82 -0.61 9.20
N HIS A 73 -19.08 -0.43 8.77
CA HIS A 73 -19.44 0.30 7.55
C HIS A 73 -18.71 -0.22 6.30
N LEU A 74 -18.62 -1.55 6.16
CA LEU A 74 -17.95 -2.22 5.04
C LEU A 74 -18.96 -3.02 4.23
N SER A 75 -18.68 -3.24 2.95
CA SER A 75 -19.52 -4.11 2.13
C SER A 75 -19.47 -5.57 2.61
N HIS A 76 -20.54 -6.33 2.36
CA HIS A 76 -20.57 -7.76 2.64
C HIS A 76 -19.39 -8.50 2.01
N GLU A 77 -19.01 -8.14 0.78
CA GLU A 77 -17.86 -8.74 0.09
C GLU A 77 -16.54 -8.46 0.84
N THR A 78 -16.36 -7.24 1.35
CA THR A 78 -15.17 -6.87 2.12
C THR A 78 -15.11 -7.66 3.43
N ILE A 79 -16.22 -7.77 4.15
CA ILE A 79 -16.30 -8.59 5.37
C ILE A 79 -15.99 -10.05 5.04
N ARG A 80 -16.60 -10.64 4.00
CA ARG A 80 -16.30 -12.01 3.54
C ARG A 80 -14.82 -12.19 3.25
N LYS A 81 -14.20 -11.26 2.51
CA LYS A 81 -12.76 -11.29 2.23
C LYS A 81 -11.96 -11.27 3.52
N ILE A 82 -12.31 -10.45 4.51
CA ILE A 82 -11.60 -10.38 5.78
C ILE A 82 -11.73 -11.70 6.56
N VAL A 83 -12.93 -12.24 6.71
CA VAL A 83 -13.17 -13.44 7.53
C VAL A 83 -12.69 -14.73 6.88
N TYR A 84 -12.72 -14.83 5.54
CA TYR A 84 -12.34 -16.04 4.81
C TYR A 84 -10.93 -16.01 4.21
N SER A 85 -10.28 -14.85 4.11
CA SER A 85 -8.88 -14.78 3.66
C SER A 85 -7.95 -15.31 4.75
N LYS A 86 -7.23 -16.39 4.44
CA LYS A 86 -6.08 -16.85 5.22
C LYS A 86 -5.03 -15.74 5.20
N LYS A 87 -4.50 -15.35 6.37
CA LYS A 87 -3.31 -14.49 6.46
C LYS A 87 -2.21 -15.15 5.62
N CYS A 88 -1.69 -14.44 4.61
CA CYS A 88 -0.40 -14.76 4.01
C CYS A 88 0.73 -14.27 4.92
#